data_AF-A0A3M1ZUE1-F1
#
_entry.id   AF-A0A3M1ZUE1-F1
#
_cell.length_a   1.000
_cell.length_b   1.000
_cell.length_c   1.000
_cell.angle_alpha   90.00
_cell.angle_beta   90.00
_cell.angle_gamma   90.00
#
_symmetry.space_group_name_H-M   'P 1'
#
loop_
_entity.id
_entity.type
_entity.pdbx_description
1 polymer ?
#
loop_
_entity_poly.entity_id
_entity_poly.type
_entity_poly.pdbx_seq_one_letter_code
_entity_poly.pdbx_strand_id
1 'polypeptide(L)'
;MHVGDLDASSAPAGNRWNASVTITIHDENENPVANATVTGTWFLGNRMRSDTCITNSNGQCTITRTIANFMTTATFSVDNVTGTLTYDDGGNHDPDGDSNGKTITVNKP
;
A
#
# COMPACT_ATOMS: atom_id res chain seq x y z
N MET A 1 7.52 -13.19 5.86
CA MET A 1 7.34 -11.72 5.86
C MET A 1 5.91 -11.44 5.47
N HIS A 2 5.33 -10.39 6.01
CA HIS A 2 3.93 -10.03 5.83
C HIS A 2 3.78 -8.51 5.81
N VAL A 3 2.61 -8.04 5.38
CA VAL A 3 2.23 -6.64 5.52
C VAL A 3 1.89 -6.39 6.99
N GLY A 4 2.68 -5.57 7.65
CA GLY A 4 2.45 -5.17 9.03
C GLY A 4 1.58 -3.92 9.15
N ASP A 5 1.46 -3.13 8.07
CA ASP A 5 0.57 -1.97 8.04
C ASP A 5 0.34 -1.43 6.62
N LEU A 6 -0.78 -0.73 6.43
CA LEU A 6 -1.08 0.10 5.27
C LEU A 6 -1.62 1.44 5.74
N ASP A 7 -0.95 2.55 5.44
CA ASP A 7 -1.44 3.89 5.78
C ASP A 7 -1.88 4.65 4.51
N ALA A 8 -3.09 5.18 4.51
CA ALA A 8 -3.59 6.03 3.44
C ALA A 8 -3.33 7.53 3.71
N SER A 9 -2.90 8.25 2.67
CA SER A 9 -2.92 9.71 2.68
C SER A 9 -3.29 10.28 1.32
N SER A 10 -3.81 11.50 1.31
CA SER A 10 -4.15 12.18 0.07
C SER A 10 -3.83 13.67 0.11
N ALA A 11 -3.56 14.24 -1.08
CA ALA A 11 -3.28 15.67 -1.22
C ALA A 11 -3.85 16.22 -2.54
N PRO A 12 -4.34 17.48 -2.55
CA PRO A 12 -4.73 18.15 -3.79
C PRO A 12 -3.56 18.25 -4.78
N ALA A 13 -3.84 18.07 -6.07
CA ALA A 13 -2.85 18.15 -7.15
C ALA A 13 -3.46 18.86 -8.38
N GLY A 14 -3.73 20.17 -8.24
CA GLY A 14 -4.39 20.97 -9.28
C GLY A 14 -5.81 20.50 -9.57
N ASN A 15 -6.12 20.12 -10.81
CA ASN A 15 -7.41 19.54 -11.20
C ASN A 15 -7.49 18.01 -10.96
N ARG A 16 -6.58 17.49 -10.14
CA ARG A 16 -6.43 16.09 -9.75
C ARG A 16 -6.11 16.03 -8.26
N TRP A 17 -5.93 14.83 -7.73
CA TRP A 17 -5.44 14.61 -6.37
C TRP A 17 -4.47 13.43 -6.36
N ASN A 18 -3.54 13.43 -5.42
CA ASN A 18 -2.62 12.32 -5.20
C ASN A 18 -3.20 11.44 -4.09
N ALA A 19 -3.34 10.15 -4.38
CA ALA A 19 -3.49 9.12 -3.36
C ALA A 19 -2.11 8.53 -3.09
N SER A 20 -1.75 8.38 -1.82
CA SER A 20 -0.54 7.69 -1.40
C SER A 20 -0.91 6.58 -0.43
N VAL A 21 -0.27 5.43 -0.57
CA VAL A 21 -0.30 4.36 0.44
C VAL A 21 1.13 4.11 0.88
N THR A 22 1.38 4.20 2.18
CA THR A 22 2.62 3.70 2.79
C THR A 22 2.38 2.26 3.23
N ILE A 23 3.25 1.36 2.80
CA ILE A 23 3.19 -0.06 3.11
C ILE A 23 4.35 -0.38 4.03
N THR A 24 4.05 -1.00 5.17
CA THR A 24 5.05 -1.50 6.12
C THR A 24 5.13 -3.02 6.03
N ILE A 25 6.34 -3.57 5.85
CA ILE A 25 6.61 -5.01 5.76
C ILE A 25 7.43 -5.46 6.96
N HIS A 26 6.96 -6.52 7.61
CA HIS A 26 7.61 -7.14 8.77
C HIS A 26 8.04 -8.58 8.51
N ASP A 27 8.96 -9.09 9.33
CA ASP A 27 9.24 -10.52 9.51
C ASP A 27 8.32 -11.13 10.58
N GLU A 28 8.44 -12.44 10.83
CA GLU A 28 7.60 -13.17 11.81
C GLU A 28 7.70 -12.61 13.25
N ASN A 29 8.77 -11.88 13.57
CA ASN A 29 8.98 -11.27 14.89
C ASN A 29 8.62 -9.78 14.90
N GLU A 30 7.90 -9.29 13.89
CA GLU A 30 7.51 -7.89 13.71
C GLU A 30 8.71 -6.93 13.50
N ASN A 31 9.87 -7.43 13.05
CA ASN A 31 10.97 -6.55 12.66
C ASN A 31 10.80 -6.04 11.22
N PRO A 32 11.21 -4.80 10.92
CA PRO A 32 11.11 -4.25 9.58
C PRO A 32 11.98 -4.99 8.56
N VAL A 33 11.41 -5.26 7.37
CA VAL A 33 12.11 -5.95 6.28
C VAL A 33 12.45 -4.97 5.16
N ALA A 34 13.73 -4.61 5.05
CA ALA A 34 14.25 -3.75 3.99
C ALA A 34 14.44 -4.50 2.65
N ASN A 35 14.43 -3.75 1.55
CA ASN A 35 14.62 -4.25 0.18
C ASN A 35 13.59 -5.30 -0.27
N ALA A 36 12.42 -5.37 0.36
CA ALA A 36 11.29 -6.14 -0.10
C ALA A 36 10.58 -5.37 -1.23
N THR A 37 10.33 -6.04 -2.35
CA THR A 37 9.56 -5.50 -3.47
C THR A 37 8.09 -5.82 -3.27
N VAL A 38 7.29 -4.79 -3.03
CA VAL A 38 5.83 -4.87 -2.93
C VAL A 38 5.23 -4.64 -4.30
N THR A 39 4.32 -5.49 -4.72
CA THR A 39 3.47 -5.29 -5.90
C THR A 39 2.01 -5.20 -5.47
N GLY A 40 1.28 -4.24 -5.99
CA GLY A 40 -0.14 -4.11 -5.71
C GLY A 40 -0.92 -3.42 -6.81
N THR A 41 -2.24 -3.51 -6.69
CA THR A 41 -3.19 -3.04 -7.70
C THR A 41 -4.10 -1.96 -7.12
N TRP A 42 -4.17 -0.84 -7.84
CA TRP A 42 -5.15 0.22 -7.62
C TRP A 42 -6.46 -0.07 -8.36
N PHE A 43 -7.58 0.07 -7.67
CA PHE A 43 -8.93 0.05 -8.19
C PHE A 43 -9.48 1.48 -8.21
N LEU A 44 -9.74 2.00 -9.41
CA LEU A 44 -10.25 3.34 -9.67
C LEU A 44 -11.60 3.22 -10.40
N GLY A 45 -12.64 2.86 -9.65
CA GLY A 45 -13.91 2.40 -10.22
C GLY A 45 -13.72 1.05 -10.93
N ASN A 46 -14.06 0.98 -12.22
CA ASN A 46 -13.88 -0.24 -13.03
C ASN A 46 -12.47 -0.40 -13.63
N ARG A 47 -11.53 0.50 -13.31
CA ARG A 47 -10.16 0.49 -13.85
C ARG A 47 -9.20 -0.09 -12.83
N MET A 48 -8.40 -1.05 -13.27
CA MET A 48 -7.30 -1.61 -12.48
C MET A 48 -5.96 -1.09 -12.99
N ARG A 49 -5.04 -0.83 -12.07
CA ARG A 49 -3.68 -0.38 -12.41
C ARG A 49 -2.67 -0.89 -11.37
N SER A 50 -1.70 -1.68 -11.80
CA SER A 50 -0.64 -2.14 -10.93
C SER A 50 0.43 -1.08 -10.70
N ASP A 51 1.09 -1.12 -9.55
CA ASP A 51 2.29 -0.36 -9.18
C ASP A 51 3.19 -1.23 -8.28
N THR A 52 4.43 -0.79 -8.08
CA THR A 52 5.40 -1.46 -7.22
C THR A 52 6.25 -0.46 -6.44
N CYS A 53 6.72 -0.85 -5.26
CA CYS A 53 7.71 -0.12 -4.48
C CYS A 53 8.68 -1.08 -3.77
N ILE A 54 9.83 -0.57 -3.37
CA ILE A 54 10.85 -1.32 -2.64
C ILE A 54 10.99 -0.70 -1.24
N THR A 55 10.93 -1.53 -0.21
CA THR A 55 11.02 -1.08 1.18
C THR A 55 12.40 -0.53 1.53
N ASN A 56 12.43 0.56 2.30
CA ASN A 56 13.63 1.16 2.85
C ASN A 56 14.09 0.40 4.13
N SER A 57 15.08 0.94 4.84
CA SER A 57 15.62 0.34 6.08
C SER A 57 14.60 0.16 7.20
N ASN A 58 13.50 0.93 7.18
CA ASN A 58 12.42 0.85 8.16
C ASN A 58 11.31 -0.11 7.70
N GLY A 59 11.55 -0.91 6.65
CA GLY A 59 10.55 -1.84 6.14
C GLY A 59 9.40 -1.15 5.40
N GLN A 60 9.54 0.14 5.07
CA GLN A 60 8.46 0.94 4.50
C GLN A 60 8.70 1.30 3.04
N CYS A 61 7.64 1.32 2.25
CA CYS A 61 7.64 2.03 0.96
C CYS A 61 6.31 2.69 0.66
N THR A 62 6.36 3.81 -0.06
CA THR A 62 5.15 4.57 -0.41
C THR A 62 4.91 4.52 -1.91
N ILE A 63 3.68 4.19 -2.31
CA ILE A 63 3.21 4.29 -3.69
C ILE A 63 2.26 5.47 -3.77
N THR A 64 2.53 6.37 -4.72
CA THR A 64 1.66 7.54 -4.98
C THR A 64 1.11 7.48 -6.40
N ARG A 65 -0.20 7.74 -6.54
CA ARG A 65 -0.85 7.85 -7.84
C ARG A 65 -1.73 9.10 -7.95
N THR A 66 -1.57 9.83 -9.05
CA THR A 66 -2.41 10.99 -9.36
C THR A 66 -3.70 10.58 -10.05
N ILE A 67 -4.83 10.94 -9.45
CA ILE A 67 -6.19 10.50 -9.79
C ILE A 67 -7.03 11.69 -10.27
N ALA A 68 -7.94 11.44 -11.21
CA ALA A 68 -8.81 12.48 -11.74
C ALA A 68 -9.83 12.94 -10.68
N ASN A 69 -10.16 14.25 -10.67
CA ASN A 69 -11.00 14.84 -9.62
C ASN A 69 -12.46 14.34 -9.55
N PHE A 70 -12.97 13.70 -10.61
CA PHE A 70 -14.30 13.08 -10.61
C PHE A 70 -14.32 11.72 -9.92
N MET A 71 -13.16 11.10 -9.68
CA MET A 71 -13.03 9.92 -8.83
C MET A 71 -12.82 10.39 -7.40
N THR A 72 -13.69 9.95 -6.49
CA THR A 72 -13.71 10.37 -5.08
C THR A 72 -12.94 9.41 -4.18
N THR A 73 -12.63 8.20 -4.67
CA THR A 73 -11.91 7.17 -3.91
C THR A 73 -10.92 6.44 -4.81
N ALA A 74 -9.91 5.84 -4.18
CA ALA A 74 -9.01 4.89 -4.79
C ALA A 74 -8.69 3.79 -3.78
N THR A 75 -8.90 2.54 -4.15
CA THR A 75 -8.57 1.40 -3.28
C THR A 75 -7.28 0.76 -3.78
N PHE A 76 -6.33 0.53 -2.90
CA PHE A 76 -5.11 -0.21 -3.19
C PHE A 76 -5.19 -1.59 -2.54
N SER A 77 -4.75 -2.62 -3.26
CA SER A 77 -4.59 -3.98 -2.75
C SER A 77 -3.16 -4.42 -2.93
N VAL A 78 -2.54 -4.96 -1.89
CA VAL A 78 -1.28 -5.68 -2.01
C VAL A 78 -1.55 -7.02 -2.68
N ASP A 79 -0.85 -7.28 -3.78
CA ASP A 79 -0.98 -8.51 -4.55
C ASP A 79 0.08 -9.54 -4.13
N ASN A 80 1.32 -9.08 -3.92
CA ASN A 80 2.46 -9.92 -3.54
C ASN A 80 3.60 -9.09 -2.95
N VAL A 81 4.45 -9.75 -2.16
CA VAL A 81 5.72 -9.20 -1.66
C VAL A 81 6.84 -10.19 -2.00
N THR A 82 7.95 -9.70 -2.53
CA THR A 82 9.11 -10.54 -2.89
C THR A 82 10.39 -9.99 -2.25
N GLY A 83 11.31 -10.85 -1.85
CA GLY A 83 12.50 -10.45 -1.11
C GLY A 83 13.31 -11.64 -0.63
N THR A 84 14.03 -11.46 0.48
CA THR A 84 14.83 -12.51 1.12
C THR A 84 14.00 -13.54 1.89
N LEU A 85 12.77 -13.19 2.26
CA LEU A 85 11.81 -14.03 2.98
C LEU A 85 10.63 -14.37 2.07
N THR A 86 9.95 -15.48 2.34
CA THR A 86 8.68 -15.81 1.68
C THR A 86 7.56 -14.92 2.21
N TYR A 87 6.68 -14.46 1.32
CA TYR A 87 5.48 -13.72 1.71
C TYR A 87 4.42 -14.67 2.27
N ASP A 88 3.94 -14.37 3.46
CA ASP A 88 2.87 -15.06 4.17
C ASP A 88 1.72 -14.08 4.37
N ASP A 89 0.69 -14.19 3.53
CA ASP A 89 -0.47 -13.28 3.61
C ASP A 89 -1.39 -13.59 4.80
N GLY A 90 -1.25 -14.77 5.41
CA GLY A 90 -1.95 -15.14 6.64
C GLY A 90 -1.45 -14.35 7.87
N GLY A 91 -0.23 -13.80 7.79
CA GLY A 91 0.35 -12.92 8.80
C GLY A 91 0.00 -11.45 8.62
N ASN A 92 -0.66 -11.06 7.52
CA ASN A 92 -0.99 -9.65 7.29
C ASN A 92 -1.91 -9.11 8.39
N HIS A 93 -1.57 -7.94 8.89
CA HIS A 93 -2.35 -7.29 9.94
C HIS A 93 -2.32 -5.77 9.79
N ASP A 94 -3.12 -5.14 10.64
CA ASP A 94 -3.31 -3.70 10.70
C ASP A 94 -3.47 -3.31 12.19
N PRO A 95 -2.47 -2.61 12.76
CA PRO A 95 -2.49 -2.18 14.15
C PRO A 95 -3.52 -1.09 14.47
N ASP A 96 -3.91 -0.26 13.49
CA ASP A 96 -4.72 0.95 13.73
C ASP A 96 -6.18 0.85 13.23
N GLY A 97 -6.46 -0.15 12.40
CA GLY A 97 -7.80 -0.59 12.01
C GLY A 97 -8.39 0.16 10.83
N ASP A 98 -7.59 0.92 10.08
CA ASP A 98 -8.03 1.62 8.86
C ASP A 98 -8.12 0.71 7.61
N SER A 99 -7.60 -0.51 7.72
CA SER A 99 -7.45 -1.51 6.68
C SER A 99 -7.62 -2.95 7.21
N ASN A 100 -7.07 -3.92 6.50
CA ASN A 100 -7.03 -5.33 6.87
C ASN A 100 -5.65 -5.95 6.58
N GLY A 101 -4.61 -5.13 6.47
CA GLY A 101 -3.26 -5.56 6.06
C GLY A 101 -3.17 -6.04 4.60
N LYS A 102 -4.23 -5.90 3.79
CA LYS A 102 -4.25 -6.32 2.38
C LYS A 102 -4.80 -5.25 1.45
N THR A 103 -5.84 -4.55 1.88
CA THR A 103 -6.54 -3.55 1.08
C THR A 103 -6.79 -2.30 1.91
N ILE A 104 -6.56 -1.13 1.32
CA ILE A 104 -6.85 0.16 1.93
C ILE A 104 -7.54 1.10 0.95
N THR A 105 -8.46 1.94 1.43
CA THR A 105 -9.16 2.93 0.62
C THR A 105 -8.68 4.34 0.94
N VAL A 106 -8.14 5.02 -0.06
CA VAL A 106 -7.77 6.42 0.00
C VAL A 106 -8.95 7.27 -0.47
N ASN A 107 -9.40 8.18 0.38
CA ASN A 107 -10.43 9.16 0.04
C ASN A 107 -9.80 10.42 -0.56
N LYS A 108 -10.49 11.02 -1.52
CA LYS A 108 -10.11 12.33 -2.05
C LYS A 108 -10.05 13.37 -0.90
N PRO A 109 -9.07 14.30 -0.92
CA PRO A 109 -8.98 15.40 0.06
C PRO A 109 -10.18 16.34 0.04
#